data_AF-A0A416Z8B6-F1
#
_entry.id   AF-A0A416Z8B6-F1
#
_cell.length_a   1.000
_cell.length_b   1.000
_cell.length_c   1.000
_cell.angle_alpha   90.00
_cell.angle_beta   90.00
_cell.angle_gamma   90.00
#
_symmetry.space_group_name_H-M   'P 1'
#
loop_
_entity.id
_entity.type
_entity.pdbx_description
1 polymer ?
#
loop_
_entity_poly.entity_id
_entity_poly.type
_entity_poly.pdbx_seq_one_letter_code
_entity_poly.pdbx_strand_id
1 'polypeptide(L)'
;MAFDITPYIDMKPSEVRKLIREGVIDFPTAGMCRGYAQANLIILPPEYAGDFEEFARRNPFPCPILEIVRGTPETHDMGEGGNICTDIPKYRIYRDGKWDGKELTDVSGYWKEGYVGFLIGCSFSFEEALMREGIEVRHIAQGRNVPMFKTNIMTEPAGPFCGPMVCSMRPMTPENAKKAYDITVKMPNVHGAPVHMGDAAEVGVADVMKPDYGEAVDFYEGEIPVFWPCGVTPQAAVENAKPPIAITHAPGHMFITDIINSELNDFLEAKKNR
;
A
#
# COMPACT_ATOMS: atom_id res chain seq x y z
N MET A 1 -7.01 15.27 -17.26
CA MET A 1 -5.74 15.96 -17.55
C MET A 1 -4.63 15.12 -16.96
N ALA A 2 -3.55 14.88 -17.69
CA ALA A 2 -2.35 14.31 -17.09
C ALA A 2 -1.79 15.34 -16.10
N PHE A 3 -1.52 14.93 -14.86
CA PHE A 3 -0.87 15.74 -13.84
C PHE A 3 0.65 15.72 -14.07
N ASP A 4 1.32 16.86 -13.88
CA ASP A 4 2.78 16.95 -14.03
C ASP A 4 3.46 16.76 -12.68
N ILE A 5 4.12 15.62 -12.50
CA ILE A 5 4.88 15.34 -11.28
C ILE A 5 6.30 15.91 -11.32
N THR A 6 6.78 16.38 -12.48
CA THR A 6 8.17 16.78 -12.73
C THR A 6 8.73 17.74 -11.67
N PRO A 7 7.98 18.76 -11.20
CA PRO A 7 8.46 19.66 -10.15
C PRO A 7 8.74 18.98 -8.79
N TYR A 8 8.14 17.83 -8.52
CA TYR A 8 8.14 17.16 -7.21
C TYR A 8 9.01 15.91 -7.16
N ILE A 9 9.59 15.50 -8.28
CA ILE A 9 10.39 14.26 -8.39
C ILE A 9 11.55 14.27 -7.40
N ASP A 10 12.34 15.33 -7.35
CA ASP A 10 13.56 15.40 -6.54
C ASP A 10 13.39 16.29 -5.29
N MET A 11 12.15 16.62 -4.91
CA MET A 11 11.84 17.38 -3.70
C MET A 11 11.96 16.53 -2.44
N LYS A 12 12.23 17.17 -1.29
CA LYS A 12 12.22 16.45 -0.01
C LYS A 12 10.79 16.06 0.38
N PRO A 13 10.58 14.89 0.99
CA PRO A 13 9.25 14.46 1.44
C PRO A 13 8.51 15.48 2.28
N SER A 14 9.18 16.13 3.24
CA SER A 14 8.56 17.15 4.09
C SER A 14 8.07 18.38 3.33
N GLU A 15 8.73 18.77 2.25
CA GLU A 15 8.31 19.88 1.38
C GLU A 15 7.07 19.48 0.57
N VAL A 16 7.03 18.25 0.06
CA VAL A 16 5.86 17.73 -0.67
C VAL A 16 4.66 17.54 0.27
N ARG A 17 4.85 16.97 1.47
CA ARG A 17 3.80 16.86 2.49
C ARG A 17 3.19 18.23 2.83
N LYS A 18 4.02 19.27 2.92
CA LYS A 18 3.54 20.64 3.14
C LYS A 18 2.66 21.14 1.97
N LEU A 19 3.07 20.91 0.72
CA LEU A 19 2.30 21.31 -0.45
C LEU A 19 0.95 20.56 -0.54
N ILE A 20 0.95 19.28 -0.15
CA ILE A 20 -0.29 18.49 -0.02
C ILE A 20 -1.21 19.11 1.03
N ARG A 21 -0.69 19.40 2.23
CA ARG A 21 -1.42 20.05 3.32
C ARG A 21 -2.01 21.40 2.93
N GLU A 22 -1.32 22.15 2.08
CA GLU A 22 -1.77 23.45 1.56
C GLU A 22 -2.79 23.31 0.39
N GLY A 23 -3.09 22.08 -0.04
CA GLY A 23 -4.03 21.79 -1.13
C GLY A 23 -3.47 22.06 -2.52
N VAL A 24 -2.15 22.22 -2.65
CA VAL A 24 -1.47 22.44 -3.95
C VAL A 24 -1.36 21.13 -4.74
N ILE A 25 -1.24 20.00 -4.03
CA ILE A 25 -1.13 18.67 -4.61
C ILE A 25 -2.33 17.83 -4.15
N ASP A 26 -3.24 17.53 -5.08
CA ASP A 26 -4.43 16.68 -4.87
C ASP A 26 -4.46 15.46 -5.83
N PHE A 27 -3.36 15.20 -6.53
CA PHE A 27 -3.22 14.16 -7.55
C PHE A 27 -2.24 13.05 -7.10
N PRO A 28 -2.13 11.94 -7.84
CA PRO A 28 -1.35 10.77 -7.41
C PRO A 28 0.12 11.07 -7.05
N THR A 29 0.64 10.41 -6.02
CA THR A 29 1.99 10.63 -5.46
C THR A 29 3.07 9.76 -6.10
N ALA A 30 2.70 8.87 -7.03
CA ALA A 30 3.66 7.98 -7.70
C ALA A 30 4.77 8.79 -8.38
N GLY A 31 6.03 8.45 -8.08
CA GLY A 31 7.22 9.09 -8.65
C GLY A 31 7.65 10.42 -8.00
N MET A 32 6.87 10.98 -7.08
CA MET A 32 7.31 12.11 -6.25
C MET A 32 8.33 11.64 -5.21
N CYS A 33 9.26 12.53 -4.83
CA CYS A 33 10.31 12.26 -3.84
C CYS A 33 11.05 10.95 -4.16
N ARG A 34 11.69 10.91 -5.33
CA ARG A 34 12.35 9.72 -5.88
C ARG A 34 13.23 9.04 -4.84
N GLY A 35 13.03 7.73 -4.69
CA GLY A 35 13.79 6.88 -3.77
C GLY A 35 13.22 6.83 -2.35
N TYR A 36 12.27 7.70 -1.98
CA TYR A 36 11.61 7.63 -0.68
C TYR A 36 10.44 6.65 -0.69
N ALA A 37 10.27 5.94 0.42
CA ALA A 37 9.16 5.04 0.62
C ALA A 37 7.85 5.81 0.76
N GLN A 38 6.77 5.18 0.31
CA GLN A 38 5.42 5.67 0.47
C GLN A 38 4.58 4.64 1.21
N ALA A 39 3.66 5.13 2.04
CA ALA A 39 2.84 4.32 2.92
C ALA A 39 1.35 4.48 2.59
N ASN A 40 0.66 3.36 2.58
CA ASN A 40 -0.79 3.31 2.64
C ASN A 40 -1.25 3.76 4.03
N LEU A 41 -2.45 4.32 4.13
CA LEU A 41 -3.07 4.71 5.40
C LEU A 41 -4.39 3.97 5.64
N ILE A 42 -4.61 3.57 6.89
CA ILE A 42 -5.92 3.32 7.49
C ILE A 42 -6.00 3.96 8.89
N ILE A 43 -7.11 4.62 9.20
CA ILE A 43 -7.44 5.17 10.53
C ILE A 43 -8.71 4.49 11.02
N LEU A 44 -8.68 4.01 12.25
CA LEU A 44 -9.76 3.27 12.88
C LEU A 44 -10.15 3.85 14.26
N PRO A 45 -11.41 3.67 14.67
CA PRO A 45 -11.83 3.91 16.05
C PRO A 45 -11.06 3.04 17.06
N PRO A 46 -10.90 3.50 18.31
CA PRO A 46 -10.13 2.79 19.35
C PRO A 46 -10.58 1.35 19.57
N GLU A 47 -11.89 1.09 19.50
CA GLU A 47 -12.48 -0.23 19.71
C GLU A 47 -12.13 -1.26 18.63
N TYR A 48 -11.65 -0.82 17.46
CA TYR A 48 -11.17 -1.69 16.38
C TYR A 48 -9.64 -1.73 16.27
N ALA A 49 -8.95 -0.74 16.83
CA ALA A 49 -7.51 -0.57 16.63
C ALA A 49 -6.69 -1.75 17.16
N GLY A 50 -7.05 -2.29 18.33
CA GLY A 50 -6.34 -3.45 18.91
C GLY A 50 -6.49 -4.71 18.05
N ASP A 51 -7.69 -4.98 17.57
CA ASP A 51 -7.96 -6.13 16.69
C ASP A 51 -7.28 -5.98 15.33
N PHE A 52 -7.22 -4.76 14.78
CA PHE A 52 -6.51 -4.50 13.53
C PHE A 52 -4.99 -4.63 13.67
N GLU A 53 -4.42 -4.19 14.78
CA GLU A 53 -3.00 -4.38 15.08
C GLU A 53 -2.64 -5.87 15.16
N GLU A 54 -3.47 -6.66 15.85
CA GLU A 54 -3.30 -8.12 15.91
C GLU A 54 -3.52 -8.78 14.54
N PHE A 55 -4.49 -8.30 13.76
CA PHE A 55 -4.71 -8.75 12.39
C PHE A 55 -3.46 -8.51 11.52
N ALA A 56 -2.88 -7.31 11.59
CA ALA A 56 -1.68 -6.99 10.83
C ALA A 56 -0.47 -7.81 11.30
N ARG A 57 -0.33 -8.04 12.61
CA ARG A 57 0.72 -8.88 13.19
C ARG A 57 0.66 -10.33 12.69
N ARG A 58 -0.55 -10.89 12.57
CA ARG A 58 -0.77 -12.26 12.03
C ARG A 58 -0.60 -12.33 10.52
N ASN A 59 -0.78 -11.21 9.82
CA ASN A 59 -0.69 -11.11 8.37
C ASN A 59 0.37 -10.08 7.94
N PRO A 60 1.65 -10.27 8.31
CA PRO A 60 2.67 -9.24 8.17
C PRO A 60 3.02 -8.92 6.72
N PHE A 61 2.90 -9.88 5.81
CA PHE A 61 3.20 -9.68 4.39
C PHE A 61 2.16 -8.81 3.67
N PRO A 62 0.84 -9.06 3.78
CA PRO A 62 -0.17 -8.16 3.20
C PRO A 62 -0.43 -6.89 4.03
N CYS A 63 -0.05 -6.87 5.30
CA CYS A 63 -0.28 -5.73 6.21
C CYS A 63 1.01 -5.29 6.96
N PRO A 64 2.11 -4.96 6.25
CA PRO A 64 3.36 -4.57 6.91
C PRO A 64 3.20 -3.20 7.57
N ILE A 65 3.03 -3.17 8.89
CA ILE A 65 2.93 -1.91 9.64
C ILE A 65 4.30 -1.24 9.68
N LEU A 66 4.36 0.00 9.18
CA LEU A 66 5.55 0.85 9.27
C LEU A 66 5.51 1.70 10.55
N GLU A 67 4.35 2.23 10.87
CA GLU A 67 4.12 3.07 12.04
C GLU A 67 2.67 3.00 12.50
N ILE A 68 2.48 3.01 13.82
CA ILE A 68 1.18 3.11 14.48
C ILE A 68 1.11 4.49 15.15
N VAL A 69 0.22 5.34 14.66
CA VAL A 69 0.02 6.72 15.11
C VAL A 69 -1.12 6.75 16.14
N ARG A 70 -0.82 7.21 17.35
CA ARG A 70 -1.74 7.19 18.51
C ARG A 70 -1.78 8.56 19.21
N GLY A 71 -2.97 8.92 19.71
CA GLY A 71 -3.17 10.14 20.51
C GLY A 71 -3.26 11.42 19.68
N THR A 72 -2.30 11.67 18.82
CA THR A 72 -2.31 12.76 17.83
C THR A 72 -2.33 12.18 16.41
N PRO A 73 -2.72 12.95 15.38
CA PRO A 73 -2.58 12.54 13.98
C PRO A 73 -1.15 12.73 13.44
N GLU A 74 -0.18 13.04 14.31
CA GLU A 74 1.19 13.36 13.89
C GLU A 74 2.02 12.09 13.73
N THR A 75 2.85 12.07 12.69
CA THR A 75 3.81 10.99 12.43
C THR A 75 5.17 11.32 13.01
N HIS A 76 5.92 10.28 13.35
CA HIS A 76 7.25 10.37 13.93
C HIS A 76 8.25 9.55 13.11
N ASP A 77 8.09 8.22 13.12
CA ASP A 77 9.08 7.31 12.54
C ASP A 77 9.16 7.41 11.02
N MET A 78 8.00 7.51 10.35
CA MET A 78 7.90 7.59 8.90
C MET A 78 7.97 9.03 8.39
N GLY A 79 7.94 10.03 9.26
CA GLY A 79 8.13 11.42 8.83
C GLY A 79 7.79 12.38 9.94
N GLU A 80 8.81 12.86 10.65
CA GLU A 80 8.62 13.71 11.82
C GLU A 80 7.81 14.97 11.48
N GLY A 81 6.77 15.24 12.28
CA GLY A 81 5.89 16.39 12.11
C GLY A 81 4.95 16.33 10.89
N GLY A 82 4.91 15.18 10.21
CA GLY A 82 3.85 14.87 9.24
C GLY A 82 2.50 14.68 9.95
N ASN A 83 1.40 14.78 9.20
CA ASN A 83 0.05 14.64 9.73
C ASN A 83 -0.79 13.73 8.82
N ILE A 84 -1.20 12.57 9.34
CA ILE A 84 -1.93 11.57 8.55
C ILE A 84 -3.33 12.03 8.09
N CYS A 85 -3.86 13.13 8.62
CA CYS A 85 -5.17 13.66 8.24
C CYS A 85 -5.13 14.76 7.17
N THR A 86 -3.94 15.28 6.84
CA THR A 86 -3.78 16.40 5.88
C THR A 86 -2.63 16.24 4.89
N ASP A 87 -1.67 15.35 5.15
CA ASP A 87 -0.46 15.21 4.31
C ASP A 87 -0.56 14.08 3.27
N ILE A 88 -1.78 13.60 3.00
CA ILE A 88 -2.07 12.69 1.88
C ILE A 88 -3.01 13.42 0.93
N PRO A 89 -2.77 13.40 -0.40
CA PRO A 89 -3.54 14.23 -1.32
C PRO A 89 -5.05 13.93 -1.32
N LYS A 90 -5.41 12.65 -1.14
CA LYS A 90 -6.80 12.21 -1.12
C LYS A 90 -7.06 11.06 -0.16
N TYR A 91 -8.25 11.09 0.42
CA TYR A 91 -8.78 10.15 1.38
C TYR A 91 -10.13 9.57 0.93
N ARG A 92 -10.47 8.41 1.47
CA ARG A 92 -11.78 7.76 1.34
C ARG A 92 -12.34 7.43 2.71
N ILE A 93 -13.63 7.67 2.90
CA ILE A 93 -14.35 7.34 4.13
C ILE A 93 -15.23 6.11 3.88
N TYR A 94 -15.00 5.07 4.66
CA TYR A 94 -15.83 3.87 4.68
C TYR A 94 -16.77 3.94 5.88
N ARG A 95 -18.03 3.60 5.67
CA ARG A 95 -19.06 3.46 6.72
C ARG A 95 -19.70 2.10 6.58
N ASP A 96 -19.70 1.32 7.67
CA ASP A 96 -20.20 -0.05 7.68
C ASP A 96 -19.59 -0.91 6.56
N GLY A 97 -18.29 -0.72 6.32
CA GLY A 97 -17.50 -1.41 5.29
C GLY A 97 -17.75 -0.95 3.85
N LYS A 98 -18.48 0.15 3.63
CA LYS A 98 -18.75 0.69 2.29
C LYS A 98 -18.19 2.09 2.14
N TRP A 99 -17.46 2.34 1.06
CA TRP A 99 -17.02 3.68 0.70
C TRP A 99 -18.23 4.58 0.45
N ASP A 100 -18.21 5.80 0.98
CA ASP A 100 -19.29 6.79 0.86
C ASP A 100 -19.43 7.42 -0.54
N GLY A 101 -18.51 7.09 -1.46
CA GLY A 101 -18.52 7.55 -2.84
C GLY A 101 -17.86 8.92 -3.05
N LYS A 102 -17.22 9.48 -2.03
CA LYS A 102 -16.52 10.78 -2.12
C LYS A 102 -15.05 10.67 -1.74
N GLU A 103 -14.20 11.37 -2.48
CA GLU A 103 -12.81 11.62 -2.12
C GLU A 103 -12.70 12.98 -1.41
N LEU A 104 -11.88 13.04 -0.37
CA LEU A 104 -11.61 14.23 0.43
C LEU A 104 -10.12 14.55 0.39
N THR A 105 -9.74 15.82 0.48
CA THR A 105 -8.33 16.25 0.57
C THR A 105 -7.89 16.56 2.02
N ASP A 106 -8.84 16.57 2.96
CA ASP A 106 -8.62 16.80 4.38
C ASP A 106 -9.63 15.94 5.17
N VAL A 107 -9.14 15.23 6.18
CA VAL A 107 -9.96 14.41 7.09
C VAL A 107 -9.77 14.77 8.57
N SER A 108 -9.20 15.93 8.86
CA SER A 108 -8.98 16.46 10.22
C SER A 108 -10.27 16.50 11.03
N GLY A 109 -11.39 16.87 10.40
CA GLY A 109 -12.72 16.90 11.03
C GLY A 109 -13.27 15.51 11.41
N TYR A 110 -12.67 14.42 10.94
CA TYR A 110 -13.04 13.05 11.27
C TYR A 110 -12.17 12.45 12.38
N TRP A 111 -10.99 13.02 12.65
CA TRP A 111 -10.15 12.56 13.75
C TRP A 111 -10.82 12.83 15.09
N LYS A 112 -10.87 11.81 15.95
CA LYS A 112 -11.42 11.92 17.31
C LYS A 112 -10.44 11.35 18.31
N GLU A 113 -10.63 11.71 19.57
CA GLU A 113 -9.87 11.15 20.68
C GLU A 113 -9.91 9.61 20.64
N GLY A 114 -8.74 8.99 20.80
CA GLY A 114 -8.58 7.53 20.78
C GLY A 114 -8.48 6.90 19.38
N TYR A 115 -8.69 7.64 18.29
CA TYR A 115 -8.46 7.10 16.95
C TYR A 115 -6.99 6.71 16.77
N VAL A 116 -6.77 5.68 15.96
CA VAL A 116 -5.44 5.12 15.69
C VAL A 116 -5.24 5.06 14.19
N GLY A 117 -4.13 5.64 13.74
CA GLY A 117 -3.67 5.56 12.36
C GLY A 117 -2.63 4.46 12.19
N PHE A 118 -2.67 3.77 11.07
CA PHE A 118 -1.69 2.76 10.69
C PHE A 118 -1.13 3.13 9.32
N LEU A 119 0.17 3.43 9.29
CA LEU A 119 0.92 3.54 8.05
C LEU A 119 1.40 2.14 7.67
N ILE A 120 1.03 1.70 6.47
CA ILE A 120 1.23 0.34 5.99
C ILE A 120 2.10 0.38 4.73
N GLY A 121 3.12 -0.48 4.68
CA GLY A 121 4.07 -0.55 3.57
C GLY A 121 3.39 -0.76 2.23
N CYS A 122 3.91 -0.08 1.21
CA CYS A 122 3.46 -0.21 -0.18
C CYS A 122 4.52 -0.96 -1.03
N SER A 123 4.07 -1.57 -2.13
CA SER A 123 4.90 -2.39 -3.02
C SER A 123 5.92 -1.61 -3.85
N PHE A 124 5.87 -0.29 -3.83
CA PHE A 124 6.77 0.57 -4.64
C PHE A 124 8.25 0.33 -4.36
N SER A 125 8.61 -0.11 -3.15
CA SER A 125 10.01 -0.30 -2.76
C SER A 125 10.70 -1.45 -3.50
N PHE A 126 9.99 -2.53 -3.84
CA PHE A 126 10.62 -3.65 -4.55
C PHE A 126 10.61 -3.49 -6.07
N GLU A 127 9.67 -2.73 -6.63
CA GLU A 127 9.61 -2.46 -8.08
C GLU A 127 10.88 -1.77 -8.57
N GLU A 128 11.40 -0.82 -7.79
CA GLU A 128 12.68 -0.18 -8.09
C GLU A 128 13.84 -1.19 -8.11
N ALA A 129 13.84 -2.15 -7.18
CA ALA A 129 14.84 -3.22 -7.15
C ALA A 129 14.74 -4.16 -8.37
N LEU A 130 13.51 -4.50 -8.80
CA LEU A 130 13.27 -5.28 -10.01
C LEU A 130 13.78 -4.56 -11.27
N MET A 131 13.45 -3.27 -11.40
CA MET A 131 13.84 -2.45 -12.55
C MET A 131 15.36 -2.24 -12.64
N ARG A 132 16.04 -2.04 -11.50
CA ARG A 132 17.52 -1.96 -11.44
C ARG A 132 18.18 -3.24 -11.94
N GLU A 133 17.52 -4.36 -11.76
CA GLU A 133 17.95 -5.69 -12.21
C GLU A 133 17.50 -6.01 -13.65
N GLY A 134 16.95 -5.03 -14.37
CA GLY A 134 16.53 -5.17 -15.78
C GLY A 134 15.20 -5.91 -15.96
N ILE A 135 14.43 -6.13 -14.90
CA ILE A 135 13.09 -6.71 -14.98
C ILE A 135 12.10 -5.59 -15.26
N GLU A 136 11.43 -5.64 -16.41
CA GLU A 136 10.36 -4.71 -16.74
C GLU A 136 9.16 -4.89 -15.79
N VAL A 137 8.68 -3.78 -15.23
CA VAL A 137 7.43 -3.75 -14.48
C VAL A 137 6.32 -3.23 -15.39
N ARG A 138 5.51 -4.14 -15.94
CA ARG A 138 4.56 -3.85 -17.03
C ARG A 138 3.63 -2.67 -16.77
N HIS A 139 3.03 -2.57 -15.59
CA HIS A 139 2.09 -1.47 -15.31
C HIS A 139 2.79 -0.10 -15.28
N ILE A 140 4.05 -0.02 -14.82
CA ILE A 140 4.87 1.20 -14.89
C ILE A 140 5.17 1.53 -16.36
N ALA A 141 5.62 0.55 -17.14
CA ALA A 141 5.89 0.73 -18.57
C ALA A 141 4.66 1.22 -19.36
N GLN A 142 3.46 0.84 -18.93
CA GLN A 142 2.19 1.22 -19.54
C GLN A 142 1.52 2.44 -18.91
N GLY A 143 2.07 3.01 -17.83
CA GLY A 143 1.46 4.11 -17.10
C GLY A 143 0.08 3.77 -16.50
N ARG A 144 -0.11 2.52 -16.05
CA ARG A 144 -1.35 2.00 -15.47
C ARG A 144 -1.18 1.71 -13.99
N ASN A 145 -2.27 1.75 -13.23
CA ASN A 145 -2.28 1.22 -11.88
C ASN A 145 -2.13 -0.31 -11.90
N VAL A 146 -1.30 -0.86 -11.00
CA VAL A 146 -1.06 -2.30 -10.91
C VAL A 146 -2.37 -3.09 -10.76
N PRO A 147 -2.58 -4.19 -11.51
CA PRO A 147 -3.76 -5.02 -11.35
C PRO A 147 -3.68 -5.79 -10.02
N MET A 148 -4.78 -5.79 -9.28
CA MET A 148 -4.90 -6.44 -7.98
C MET A 148 -6.15 -7.31 -7.93
N PHE A 149 -6.03 -8.45 -7.26
CA PHE A 149 -7.05 -9.50 -7.23
C PHE A 149 -7.32 -9.97 -5.81
N LYS A 150 -8.60 -10.19 -5.49
CA LYS A 150 -9.04 -10.93 -4.32
C LYS A 150 -8.78 -12.41 -4.58
N THR A 151 -7.84 -12.99 -3.84
CA THR A 151 -7.45 -14.40 -4.01
C THR A 151 -8.32 -15.32 -3.15
N ASN A 152 -8.18 -16.64 -3.32
CA ASN A 152 -8.71 -17.64 -2.40
C ASN A 152 -7.81 -17.87 -1.15
N ILE A 153 -6.67 -17.18 -1.04
CA ILE A 153 -5.75 -17.28 0.09
C ILE A 153 -6.34 -16.45 1.24
N MET A 154 -6.79 -17.10 2.30
CA MET A 154 -7.42 -16.40 3.43
C MET A 154 -6.37 -15.86 4.40
N THR A 155 -6.58 -14.62 4.86
CA THR A 155 -5.81 -14.05 5.98
C THR A 155 -6.14 -14.77 7.28
N GLU A 156 -5.19 -14.83 8.21
CA GLU A 156 -5.49 -15.27 9.57
C GLU A 156 -6.35 -14.20 10.29
N PRO A 157 -7.54 -14.53 10.79
CA PRO A 157 -8.44 -13.53 11.36
C PRO A 157 -7.96 -13.02 12.73
N ALA A 158 -8.37 -11.79 13.06
CA ALA A 158 -8.29 -11.22 14.41
C ALA A 158 -9.47 -10.27 14.66
N GLY A 159 -10.20 -10.51 15.75
CA GLY A 159 -11.43 -9.79 16.04
C GLY A 159 -12.42 -9.84 14.84
N PRO A 160 -12.99 -8.70 14.41
CA PRO A 160 -13.87 -8.64 13.25
C PRO A 160 -13.13 -8.64 11.91
N PHE A 161 -11.80 -8.52 11.89
CA PHE A 161 -11.02 -8.44 10.66
C PHE A 161 -10.70 -9.83 10.12
N CYS A 162 -11.16 -10.08 8.89
CA CYS A 162 -10.92 -11.30 8.14
C CYS A 162 -11.13 -11.03 6.64
N GLY A 163 -10.67 -11.93 5.78
CA GLY A 163 -10.95 -11.85 4.35
C GLY A 163 -9.93 -12.54 3.48
N PRO A 164 -10.13 -12.49 2.15
CA PRO A 164 -9.12 -12.91 1.20
C PRO A 164 -7.93 -11.94 1.23
N MET A 165 -6.73 -12.49 1.09
CA MET A 165 -5.55 -11.70 0.77
C MET A 165 -5.71 -11.10 -0.62
N VAL A 166 -5.55 -9.79 -0.73
CA VAL A 166 -5.50 -9.11 -2.01
C VAL A 166 -4.06 -9.16 -2.51
N CYS A 167 -3.87 -9.63 -3.73
CA CYS A 167 -2.56 -9.74 -4.36
C CYS A 167 -2.45 -8.81 -5.57
N SER A 168 -1.32 -8.11 -5.69
CA SER A 168 -0.94 -7.42 -6.91
C SER A 168 -0.27 -8.40 -7.87
N MET A 169 -0.53 -8.28 -9.16
CA MET A 169 0.01 -9.18 -10.19
C MET A 169 0.91 -8.44 -11.16
N ARG A 170 2.05 -9.05 -11.51
CA ARG A 170 2.93 -8.60 -12.59
C ARG A 170 3.18 -9.77 -13.54
N PRO A 171 2.98 -9.60 -14.86
CA PRO A 171 3.37 -10.62 -15.82
C PRO A 171 4.89 -10.63 -15.96
N MET A 172 5.49 -11.83 -15.97
CA MET A 172 6.94 -12.01 -16.09
C MET A 172 7.24 -13.29 -16.86
N THR A 173 8.35 -13.35 -17.59
CA THR A 173 8.88 -14.64 -18.05
C THR A 173 9.24 -15.52 -16.83
N PRO A 174 9.24 -16.86 -16.94
CA PRO A 174 9.64 -17.73 -15.84
C PRO A 174 11.03 -17.42 -15.27
N GLU A 175 11.98 -17.00 -16.12
CA GLU A 175 13.31 -16.57 -15.70
C GLU A 175 13.25 -15.30 -14.85
N ASN A 176 12.52 -14.28 -15.31
CA ASN A 176 12.34 -13.04 -14.55
C ASN A 176 11.55 -13.26 -13.27
N ALA A 177 10.56 -14.15 -13.25
CA ALA A 177 9.82 -14.52 -12.05
C ALA A 177 10.73 -15.10 -10.97
N LYS A 178 11.64 -16.02 -11.36
CA LYS A 178 12.66 -16.57 -10.44
C LYS A 178 13.59 -15.48 -9.92
N LYS A 179 14.08 -14.61 -10.80
CA LYS A 179 14.94 -13.48 -10.40
C LYS A 179 14.20 -12.53 -9.44
N ALA A 180 12.93 -12.23 -9.72
CA ALA A 180 12.08 -11.41 -8.87
C ALA A 180 11.87 -12.04 -7.49
N TYR A 181 11.68 -13.35 -7.41
CA TYR A 181 11.64 -14.08 -6.14
C TYR A 181 12.94 -13.87 -5.34
N ASP A 182 14.11 -14.12 -5.94
CA ASP A 182 15.42 -14.02 -5.27
C ASP A 182 15.75 -12.60 -4.76
N ILE A 183 15.21 -11.57 -5.42
CA ILE A 183 15.30 -10.17 -4.99
C ILE A 183 14.36 -9.90 -3.82
N THR A 184 13.08 -10.23 -3.99
CA THR A 184 12.00 -9.80 -3.07
C THR A 184 11.95 -10.62 -1.78
N VAL A 185 12.39 -11.88 -1.78
CA VAL A 185 12.47 -12.72 -0.57
C VAL A 185 13.39 -12.13 0.51
N LYS A 186 14.37 -11.32 0.11
CA LYS A 186 15.32 -10.64 1.01
C LYS A 186 14.72 -9.40 1.69
N MET A 187 13.47 -9.06 1.38
CA MET A 187 12.78 -7.87 1.86
C MET A 187 11.49 -8.23 2.61
N PRO A 188 11.55 -9.05 3.69
CA PRO A 188 10.37 -9.62 4.34
C PRO A 188 9.45 -8.57 4.97
N ASN A 189 9.96 -7.37 5.26
CA ASN A 189 9.19 -6.29 5.88
C ASN A 189 8.44 -5.40 4.88
N VAL A 190 8.60 -5.64 3.57
CA VAL A 190 8.01 -4.82 2.49
C VAL A 190 7.43 -5.73 1.38
N HIS A 191 6.47 -6.59 1.77
CA HIS A 191 5.77 -7.64 0.99
C HIS A 191 6.48 -9.00 0.88
N GLY A 192 7.81 -9.04 0.88
CA GLY A 192 8.55 -10.29 0.79
C GLY A 192 8.40 -11.00 -0.55
N ALA A 193 8.60 -12.32 -0.54
CA ALA A 193 8.51 -13.15 -1.74
C ALA A 193 7.11 -13.15 -2.37
N PRO A 194 6.98 -13.46 -3.69
CA PRO A 194 5.70 -13.76 -4.29
C PRO A 194 4.98 -14.86 -3.51
N VAL A 195 3.68 -14.71 -3.31
CA VAL A 195 2.82 -15.76 -2.74
C VAL A 195 2.45 -16.83 -3.76
N HIS A 196 2.50 -16.48 -5.04
CA HIS A 196 2.22 -17.41 -6.13
C HIS A 196 2.90 -17.00 -7.44
N MET A 197 3.32 -17.98 -8.24
CA MET A 197 3.89 -17.78 -9.57
C MET A 197 3.42 -18.91 -10.49
N GLY A 198 2.73 -18.61 -11.58
CA GLY A 198 2.21 -19.63 -12.49
C GLY A 198 0.70 -19.56 -12.64
N ASP A 199 -0.01 -20.68 -12.58
CA ASP A 199 -1.44 -20.72 -12.91
C ASP A 199 -2.29 -19.85 -11.95
N ALA A 200 -2.87 -18.77 -12.46
CA ALA A 200 -3.70 -17.84 -11.69
C ALA A 200 -4.92 -18.52 -11.04
N ALA A 201 -5.42 -19.62 -11.63
CA ALA A 201 -6.55 -20.35 -11.08
C ALA A 201 -6.25 -20.98 -9.71
N GLU A 202 -4.99 -21.31 -9.42
CA GLU A 202 -4.58 -21.87 -8.12
C GLU A 202 -4.82 -20.89 -6.96
N VAL A 203 -4.71 -19.58 -7.23
CA VAL A 203 -5.04 -18.50 -6.29
C VAL A 203 -6.45 -17.95 -6.45
N GLY A 204 -7.31 -18.66 -7.18
CA GLY A 204 -8.72 -18.30 -7.39
C GLY A 204 -8.95 -17.17 -8.39
N VAL A 205 -7.93 -16.77 -9.17
CA VAL A 205 -8.05 -15.72 -10.19
C VAL A 205 -8.40 -16.36 -11.54
N ALA A 206 -9.66 -16.26 -11.94
CA ALA A 206 -10.16 -16.89 -13.17
C ALA A 206 -9.73 -16.18 -14.47
N ASP A 207 -9.52 -14.86 -14.41
CA ASP A 207 -9.19 -14.04 -15.58
C ASP A 207 -8.30 -12.87 -15.15
N VAL A 208 -7.00 -12.95 -15.50
CA VAL A 208 -6.00 -11.91 -15.17
C VAL A 208 -6.25 -10.58 -15.90
N MET A 209 -7.17 -10.54 -16.87
CA MET A 209 -7.56 -9.31 -17.56
C MET A 209 -8.73 -8.59 -16.87
N LYS A 210 -9.25 -9.14 -15.75
CA LYS A 210 -10.35 -8.56 -14.97
C LYS A 210 -9.95 -8.39 -13.51
N PRO A 211 -9.08 -7.40 -13.19
CA PRO A 211 -8.69 -7.15 -11.81
C PRO A 211 -9.87 -6.63 -10.98
N ASP A 212 -9.88 -6.98 -9.69
CA ASP A 212 -10.82 -6.43 -8.70
C ASP A 212 -10.50 -4.97 -8.38
N TYR A 213 -9.22 -4.60 -8.42
CA TYR A 213 -8.73 -3.24 -8.24
C TYR A 213 -7.60 -2.91 -9.22
N GLY A 214 -7.47 -1.64 -9.59
CA GLY A 214 -6.44 -1.19 -10.55
C GLY A 214 -6.85 -1.44 -11.99
N GLU A 215 -5.88 -1.59 -12.88
CA GLU A 215 -6.10 -1.67 -14.33
C GLU A 215 -5.42 -2.91 -14.90
N ALA A 216 -6.09 -3.59 -15.84
CA ALA A 216 -5.49 -4.72 -16.55
C ALA A 216 -4.25 -4.25 -17.34
N VAL A 217 -3.27 -5.12 -17.48
CA VAL A 217 -2.05 -4.87 -18.25
C VAL A 217 -1.91 -5.90 -19.36
N ASP A 218 -1.13 -5.58 -20.38
CA ASP A 218 -0.90 -6.53 -21.46
C ASP A 218 -0.12 -7.74 -20.93
N PHE A 219 -0.47 -8.91 -21.44
CA PHE A 219 0.10 -10.19 -21.06
C PHE A 219 0.63 -10.86 -22.33
N TYR A 220 1.95 -11.07 -22.39
CA TYR A 220 2.62 -11.54 -23.61
C TYR A 220 2.85 -13.06 -23.59
N GLU A 221 3.08 -13.61 -24.78
CA GLU A 221 3.39 -15.03 -24.94
C GLU A 221 4.66 -15.40 -24.15
N GLY A 222 4.58 -16.49 -23.40
CA GLY A 222 5.67 -16.97 -22.55
C GLY A 222 5.77 -16.29 -21.18
N GLU A 223 4.89 -15.35 -20.86
CA GLU A 223 4.78 -14.78 -19.51
C GLU A 223 3.91 -15.65 -18.59
N ILE A 224 4.16 -15.58 -17.29
CA ILE A 224 3.34 -16.14 -16.22
C ILE A 224 2.92 -14.99 -15.28
N PRO A 225 1.74 -15.07 -14.64
CA PRO A 225 1.38 -14.11 -13.62
C PRO A 225 2.13 -14.43 -12.33
N VAL A 226 2.68 -13.38 -11.72
CA VAL A 226 3.41 -13.45 -10.46
C VAL A 226 2.68 -12.55 -9.45
N PHE A 227 2.26 -13.13 -8.33
CA PHE A 227 1.39 -12.50 -7.34
C PHE A 227 2.16 -12.17 -6.06
N TRP A 228 2.08 -10.91 -5.62
CA TRP A 228 2.57 -10.47 -4.32
C TRP A 228 1.43 -10.00 -3.44
N PRO A 229 1.53 -10.17 -2.11
CA PRO A 229 0.64 -9.52 -1.16
C PRO A 229 0.53 -8.02 -1.46
N CYS A 230 -0.63 -7.43 -1.20
CA CYS A 230 -0.87 -6.02 -1.45
C CYS A 230 -1.45 -5.33 -0.22
N GLY A 231 -1.01 -4.09 0.01
CA GLY A 231 -1.50 -3.19 1.07
C GLY A 231 -2.96 -2.72 0.91
N VAL A 232 -3.68 -3.26 -0.09
CA VAL A 232 -5.14 -3.15 -0.21
C VAL A 232 -5.86 -4.27 0.57
N THR A 233 -5.16 -5.30 1.04
CA THR A 233 -5.72 -6.34 1.93
C THR A 233 -6.40 -5.76 3.18
N PRO A 234 -5.83 -4.73 3.88
CA PRO A 234 -6.55 -3.98 4.90
C PRO A 234 -7.90 -3.42 4.49
N GLN A 235 -8.05 -2.93 3.25
CA GLN A 235 -9.32 -2.40 2.76
C GLN A 235 -10.36 -3.53 2.62
N ALA A 236 -9.95 -4.69 2.08
CA ALA A 236 -10.81 -5.87 2.03
C ALA A 236 -11.19 -6.38 3.43
N ALA A 237 -10.27 -6.31 4.39
CA ALA A 237 -10.56 -6.64 5.79
C ALA A 237 -11.57 -5.68 6.43
N VAL A 238 -11.50 -4.38 6.11
CA VAL A 238 -12.49 -3.37 6.53
C VAL A 238 -13.87 -3.62 5.92
N GLU A 239 -13.94 -3.99 4.63
CA GLU A 239 -15.20 -4.33 3.97
C GLU A 239 -15.95 -5.47 4.70
N ASN A 240 -15.20 -6.42 5.28
CA ASN A 240 -15.75 -7.52 6.06
C ASN A 240 -16.04 -7.15 7.52
N ALA A 241 -15.11 -6.46 8.19
CA ALA A 241 -15.23 -6.04 9.58
C ALA A 241 -16.36 -5.02 9.80
N LYS A 242 -16.68 -4.24 8.76
CA LYS A 242 -17.72 -3.21 8.74
C LYS A 242 -17.69 -2.28 9.96
N PRO A 243 -16.54 -1.64 10.24
CA PRO A 243 -16.50 -0.64 11.30
C PRO A 243 -17.47 0.51 10.96
N PRO A 244 -18.03 1.19 11.98
CA PRO A 244 -18.95 2.32 11.76
C PRO A 244 -18.28 3.44 10.96
N ILE A 245 -16.95 3.55 11.08
CA ILE A 245 -16.12 4.38 10.22
C ILE A 245 -14.72 3.78 10.07
N ALA A 246 -14.16 3.86 8.87
CA ALA A 246 -12.73 3.73 8.62
C ALA A 246 -12.30 4.79 7.60
N ILE A 247 -11.12 5.36 7.77
CA ILE A 247 -10.58 6.38 6.87
C ILE A 247 -9.35 5.79 6.21
N THR A 248 -9.27 5.82 4.89
CA THR A 248 -8.08 5.37 4.17
C THR A 248 -7.59 6.48 3.28
N HIS A 249 -6.36 6.34 2.80
CA HIS A 249 -5.95 7.03 1.59
C HIS A 249 -6.77 6.59 0.37
N ALA A 250 -6.87 7.42 -0.66
CA ALA A 250 -7.39 7.03 -1.96
C ALA A 250 -6.29 6.32 -2.77
N PRO A 251 -6.60 5.30 -3.59
CA PRO A 251 -5.62 4.62 -4.43
C PRO A 251 -4.75 5.60 -5.23
N GLY A 252 -3.43 5.38 -5.22
CA GLY A 252 -2.46 6.24 -5.90
C GLY A 252 -2.07 7.52 -5.14
N HIS A 253 -2.71 7.83 -4.01
CA HIS A 253 -2.42 9.00 -3.19
C HIS A 253 -1.90 8.53 -1.83
N MET A 254 -0.60 8.32 -1.68
CA MET A 254 -0.01 7.73 -0.47
C MET A 254 0.63 8.79 0.43
N PHE A 255 0.93 8.42 1.67
CA PHE A 255 1.78 9.23 2.54
C PHE A 255 3.25 9.06 2.14
N ILE A 256 3.94 10.15 1.82
CA ILE A 256 5.37 10.11 1.45
C ILE A 256 6.22 10.17 2.73
N THR A 257 7.02 9.14 2.95
CA THR A 257 7.84 8.99 4.17
C THR A 257 9.19 9.69 4.04
N ASP A 258 9.88 9.89 5.16
CA ASP A 258 11.27 10.38 5.22
C ASP A 258 12.30 9.25 5.07
N ILE A 259 11.85 8.00 4.88
CA ILE A 259 12.72 6.81 4.80
C ILE A 259 12.98 6.44 3.35
N ILE A 260 14.24 6.17 3.00
CA ILE A 260 14.62 5.72 1.65
C ILE A 260 14.18 4.26 1.48
N ASN A 261 13.63 3.91 0.31
CA ASN A 261 13.17 2.56 -0.03
C ASN A 261 14.21 1.48 0.27
N SER A 262 15.47 1.73 -0.09
CA SER A 262 16.58 0.78 0.13
C SER A 262 16.96 0.59 1.60
N GLU A 263 16.57 1.52 2.47
CA GLU A 263 16.88 1.50 3.90
C GLU A 263 15.67 1.06 4.75
N LEU A 264 14.47 1.06 4.16
CA LEU A 264 13.23 0.81 4.89
C LEU A 264 13.23 -0.53 5.63
N ASN A 265 13.71 -1.61 5.00
CA ASN A 265 13.78 -2.91 5.65
C ASN A 265 14.69 -2.88 6.89
N ASP A 266 15.87 -2.29 6.76
CA ASP A 266 16.88 -2.23 7.82
C ASP A 266 16.43 -1.30 8.96
N PHE A 267 15.75 -0.20 8.62
CA PHE A 267 15.11 0.69 9.57
C PHE A 267 14.06 -0.06 10.43
N LEU A 268 13.19 -0.84 9.80
CA LEU A 268 12.16 -1.62 10.50
C LEU A 268 12.77 -2.72 11.37
N GLU A 269 13.81 -3.41 10.91
CA GLU A 269 14.52 -4.41 11.70
C GLU A 269 15.23 -3.79 12.91
N ALA A 270 15.87 -2.63 12.75
CA ALA A 270 16.50 -1.92 13.86
C ALA A 270 15.47 -1.52 14.94
N LYS A 271 14.23 -1.21 14.53
CA LYS A 271 13.14 -0.81 15.43
C LYS A 271 12.56 -1.99 16.22
N LYS A 272 12.44 -3.18 15.61
CA LYS A 272 11.98 -4.40 16.31
C LYS A 272 12.90 -4.83 17.46
N ASN A 273 14.18 -4.45 17.38
CA ASN A 273 15.21 -4.82 18.34
C ASN A 273 15.41 -3.78 19.47
N ARG A 274 14.56 -2.73 19.53
CA ARG A 274 14.54 -1.71 20.59
C ARG A 274 13.39 -1.97 21.55
#